data_AF-A0A3L8PNE6-F1
#
_entry.id   AF-A0A3L8PNE6-F1
#
_cell.length_a   1.000
_cell.length_b   1.000
_cell.length_c   1.000
_cell.angle_alpha   90.00
_cell.angle_beta   90.00
_cell.angle_gamma   90.00
#
_symmetry.space_group_name_H-M   'P 1'
#
loop_
_entity.id
_entity.type
_entity.pdbx_description
1 polymer ?
#
loop_
_entity_poly.entity_id
_entity_poly.type
_entity_poly.pdbx_seq_one_letter_code
_entity_poly.pdbx_strand_id
1 'polypeptide(L)'
;MIVWMRHGQSSWNAAGRMQYDALHPELTEQGRAQAGSAAAKLRERGITALWSSPAVRAQQTAAIIAPELGLEVNTSDLLLEQSSRETTTDVADRVLTFTAQLPDTAVTLAVSHGDVIAIAAELLAGHRAGILPNAHWIETPGSLS
;
A
#
# COMPACT_ATOMS: atom_id res chain seq x y z
N MET A 1 -8.65 11.10 3.96
CA MET A 1 -7.22 10.88 4.34
C MET A 1 -6.80 9.50 3.86
N ILE A 2 -5.55 9.32 3.43
CA ILE A 2 -5.08 8.00 2.96
C ILE A 2 -3.87 7.56 3.78
N VAL A 3 -3.95 6.35 4.33
CA VAL A 3 -2.88 5.62 5.01
C VAL A 3 -2.24 4.67 3.99
N TRP A 4 -1.07 5.02 3.49
CA TRP A 4 -0.35 4.26 2.47
C TRP A 4 0.60 3.28 3.12
N MET A 5 0.28 1.99 3.12
CA MET A 5 1.08 0.95 3.75
C MET A 5 1.87 0.16 2.71
N ARG A 6 3.18 0.03 2.91
CA ARG A 6 3.97 -0.95 2.15
C ARG A 6 3.66 -2.34 2.67
N HIS A 7 3.45 -3.30 1.76
CA HIS A 7 3.28 -4.71 2.13
C HIS A 7 4.41 -5.24 3.06
N GLY A 8 4.12 -6.30 3.82
CA GLY A 8 5.10 -7.01 4.64
C GLY A 8 6.24 -7.62 3.81
N GLN A 9 7.33 -8.04 4.44
CA GLN A 9 8.46 -8.62 3.71
C GLN A 9 8.03 -9.83 2.87
N SER A 10 8.35 -9.82 1.56
CA SER A 10 8.14 -10.96 0.67
C SER A 10 9.37 -11.86 0.58
N SER A 11 9.19 -13.09 0.09
CA SER A 11 10.29 -14.04 -0.18
C SER A 11 11.33 -13.45 -1.14
N TRP A 12 10.90 -12.64 -2.11
CA TRP A 12 11.80 -11.96 -3.05
C TRP A 12 12.51 -10.77 -2.43
N ASN A 13 11.87 -10.00 -1.54
CA ASN A 13 12.57 -8.97 -0.77
C ASN A 13 13.69 -9.57 0.08
N ALA A 14 13.39 -10.67 0.79
CA ALA A 14 14.38 -11.37 1.60
C ALA A 14 15.55 -11.91 0.77
N ALA A 15 15.30 -12.31 -0.48
CA ALA A 15 16.31 -12.80 -1.41
C ALA A 15 16.99 -11.71 -2.25
N GLY A 16 16.68 -10.42 -2.04
CA GLY A 16 17.24 -9.31 -2.82
C GLY A 16 16.84 -9.31 -4.30
N ARG A 17 15.70 -9.93 -4.65
CA ARG A 17 15.19 -10.04 -6.02
C ARG A 17 14.25 -8.88 -6.35
N MET A 18 14.38 -8.35 -7.56
CA MET A 18 13.43 -7.38 -8.12
C MET A 18 12.09 -8.04 -8.40
N GLN A 19 10.98 -7.39 -8.04
CA GLN A 19 9.63 -7.95 -8.18
C GLN A 19 8.95 -7.49 -9.49
N TYR A 20 8.96 -6.21 -9.83
CA TYR A 20 8.40 -5.67 -11.09
C TYR A 20 6.99 -6.24 -11.37
N ASP A 21 6.78 -6.95 -12.48
CA ASP A 21 5.46 -7.46 -12.86
C ASP A 21 5.07 -8.75 -12.08
N ALA A 22 5.87 -9.18 -11.10
CA ALA A 22 5.66 -10.43 -10.38
C ALA A 22 4.58 -10.30 -9.29
N LEU A 23 3.41 -10.89 -9.58
CA LEU A 23 2.29 -10.95 -8.64
C LEU A 23 2.41 -12.07 -7.59
N HIS A 24 3.08 -13.16 -7.94
CA HIS A 24 3.13 -14.40 -7.17
C HIS A 24 3.98 -14.42 -5.87
N PRO A 25 5.00 -13.55 -5.63
CA PRO A 25 5.80 -13.66 -4.42
C PRO A 25 4.96 -13.48 -3.15
N GLU A 26 5.05 -14.46 -2.26
CA GLU A 26 4.36 -14.45 -0.96
C GLU A 26 5.15 -13.73 0.14
N LEU A 27 4.46 -13.41 1.22
CA LEU A 27 5.07 -12.98 2.47
C LEU A 27 5.92 -14.08 3.10
N THR A 28 7.05 -13.69 3.68
CA THR A 28 7.79 -14.53 4.63
C THR A 28 7.04 -14.60 5.96
N GLU A 29 7.47 -15.50 6.85
CA GLU A 29 6.99 -15.51 8.24
C GLU A 29 7.23 -14.16 8.94
N GLN A 30 8.41 -13.56 8.72
CA GLN A 30 8.71 -12.21 9.19
C GLN A 30 7.73 -11.18 8.62
N GLY A 31 7.41 -11.26 7.33
CA GLY A 31 6.41 -10.39 6.68
C GLY A 31 5.01 -10.52 7.28
N ARG A 32 4.60 -11.72 7.65
CA ARG A 32 3.32 -11.97 8.34
C ARG A 32 3.32 -11.39 9.76
N ALA A 33 4.41 -11.59 10.51
CA ALA A 33 4.56 -11.02 11.85
C ALA A 33 4.59 -9.47 11.84
N GLN A 34 5.22 -8.89 10.83
CA GLN A 34 5.22 -7.45 10.57
C GLN A 34 3.79 -6.93 10.32
N ALA A 35 3.02 -7.60 9.45
CA ALA A 35 1.64 -7.24 9.16
C ALA A 35 0.74 -7.30 10.41
N GLY A 36 0.86 -8.37 11.21
CA GLY A 36 0.13 -8.49 12.48
C GLY A 36 0.47 -7.40 13.49
N SER A 37 1.76 -7.07 13.62
CA SER A 37 2.20 -5.97 14.51
C SER A 37 1.68 -4.60 14.05
N ALA A 38 1.56 -4.39 12.74
CA ALA A 38 1.01 -3.16 12.19
C ALA A 38 -0.51 -3.08 12.36
N ALA A 39 -1.22 -4.21 12.21
CA ALA A 39 -2.67 -4.28 12.36
C ALA A 39 -3.14 -3.74 13.72
N ALA A 40 -2.47 -4.13 14.81
CA ALA A 40 -2.78 -3.65 16.16
C ALA A 40 -2.71 -2.11 16.26
N LYS A 41 -1.72 -1.48 15.63
CA LYS A 41 -1.53 -0.03 15.65
C LYS A 41 -2.53 0.72 14.76
N LEU A 42 -3.05 0.04 13.72
CA LEU A 42 -4.00 0.63 12.78
C LEU A 42 -5.43 0.75 13.35
N ARG A 43 -5.78 -0.04 14.38
CA ARG A 43 -7.13 -0.02 14.99
C ARG A 43 -7.53 1.36 15.50
N GLU A 44 -6.56 2.14 15.98
CA GLU A 44 -6.80 3.47 16.56
C GLU A 44 -6.85 4.59 15.51
N ARG A 45 -6.67 4.28 14.21
CA ARG A 45 -6.59 5.30 13.14
C ARG A 45 -7.93 5.66 12.52
N GLY A 46 -9.03 5.04 12.95
CA GLY A 46 -10.37 5.30 12.41
C GLY A 46 -10.53 4.93 10.94
N ILE A 47 -9.78 3.93 10.47
CA ILE A 47 -9.83 3.45 9.08
C ILE A 47 -11.22 2.88 8.78
N THR A 48 -11.83 3.36 7.70
CA THR A 48 -13.19 2.98 7.28
C THR A 48 -13.22 2.21 5.95
N ALA A 49 -12.10 2.19 5.22
CA ALA A 49 -11.98 1.43 3.97
C ALA A 49 -10.59 0.82 3.84
N LEU A 50 -10.51 -0.42 3.34
CA LEU A 50 -9.27 -1.13 3.08
C LEU A 50 -9.19 -1.50 1.60
N TRP A 51 -8.10 -1.07 0.97
CA TRP A 51 -7.77 -1.36 -0.42
C TRP A 51 -6.40 -2.02 -0.52
N SER A 52 -6.22 -2.91 -1.49
CA SER A 52 -4.95 -3.58 -1.74
C SER A 52 -4.68 -3.74 -3.23
N SER A 53 -3.39 -3.71 -3.58
CA SER A 53 -2.90 -4.21 -4.86
C SER A 53 -3.24 -5.71 -5.03
N PRO A 54 -3.51 -6.21 -6.25
CA PRO A 54 -3.73 -7.64 -6.49
C PRO A 54 -2.50 -8.53 -6.24
N ALA A 55 -1.29 -7.98 -6.05
CA ALA A 55 -0.10 -8.77 -5.78
C ALA A 55 -0.24 -9.60 -4.48
N VAL A 56 0.16 -10.88 -4.51
CA VAL A 56 -0.08 -11.84 -3.42
C VAL A 56 0.45 -11.35 -2.08
N ARG A 57 1.67 -10.78 -2.02
CA ARG A 57 2.22 -10.18 -0.80
C ARG A 57 1.39 -9.02 -0.24
N ALA A 58 0.79 -8.19 -1.09
CA ALA A 58 -0.05 -7.08 -0.66
C ALA A 58 -1.40 -7.62 -0.16
N GLN A 59 -2.00 -8.56 -0.88
CA GLN A 59 -3.23 -9.25 -0.49
C GLN A 59 -3.05 -10.00 0.84
N GLN A 60 -1.96 -10.73 1.03
CA GLN A 60 -1.67 -11.42 2.29
C GLN A 60 -1.47 -10.43 3.45
N THR A 61 -0.86 -9.27 3.19
CA THR A 61 -0.73 -8.21 4.21
C THR A 61 -2.11 -7.65 4.59
N ALA A 62 -2.93 -7.32 3.59
CA ALA A 62 -4.28 -6.80 3.79
C ALA A 62 -5.19 -7.83 4.49
N ALA A 63 -5.11 -9.11 4.13
CA ALA A 63 -5.89 -10.19 4.74
C ALA A 63 -5.55 -10.42 6.21
N ILE A 64 -4.32 -10.12 6.64
CA ILE A 64 -3.94 -10.17 8.06
C ILE A 64 -4.53 -8.97 8.83
N ILE A 65 -4.60 -7.80 8.19
CA ILE A 65 -5.07 -6.56 8.82
C ILE A 65 -6.60 -6.45 8.83
N ALA A 66 -7.26 -6.93 7.78
CA ALA A 66 -8.70 -6.82 7.57
C ALA A 66 -9.56 -7.24 8.79
N PRO A 67 -9.34 -8.42 9.41
CA PRO A 67 -10.11 -8.84 10.58
C PRO A 67 -9.93 -7.93 11.80
N GLU A 68 -8.75 -7.33 11.95
CA GLU A 68 -8.45 -6.41 13.05
C GLU A 68 -9.19 -5.09 12.90
N LEU A 69 -9.46 -4.66 11.67
CA LEU A 69 -10.24 -3.46 11.37
C LEU A 69 -11.73 -3.74 11.19
N GLY A 70 -12.14 -5.01 11.08
CA GLY A 70 -13.52 -5.39 10.77
C GLY A 70 -13.94 -4.96 9.35
N LEU A 71 -13.00 -4.95 8.40
CA LEU A 71 -13.20 -4.48 7.03
C LEU A 71 -12.96 -5.59 6.01
N GLU A 72 -13.61 -5.47 4.85
CA GLU A 72 -13.29 -6.29 3.67
C GLU A 72 -12.15 -5.66 2.86
N VAL A 73 -11.42 -6.50 2.11
CA VAL A 73 -10.34 -6.05 1.21
C VAL A 73 -10.90 -5.74 -0.16
N ASN A 74 -10.87 -4.47 -0.55
CA ASN A 74 -11.13 -4.06 -1.92
C ASN A 74 -9.84 -4.16 -2.74
N THR A 75 -9.92 -4.67 -3.98
CA THR A 75 -8.73 -4.83 -4.83
C THR A 75 -8.71 -3.78 -5.93
N SER A 76 -7.54 -3.18 -6.19
CA SER A 76 -7.34 -2.23 -7.29
C SER A 76 -5.97 -2.40 -7.94
N ASP A 77 -5.96 -2.54 -9.27
CA ASP A 77 -4.75 -2.57 -10.08
C ASP A 77 -3.99 -1.24 -10.04
N LEU A 78 -4.67 -0.14 -9.72
CA LEU A 78 -4.06 1.18 -9.58
C LEU A 78 -3.03 1.24 -8.44
N LEU A 79 -3.05 0.25 -7.54
CA LEU A 79 -2.12 0.13 -6.41
C LEU A 79 -0.92 -0.79 -6.70
N LEU A 80 -0.78 -1.35 -7.91
CA LEU A 80 0.36 -2.19 -8.29
C LEU A 80 1.69 -1.43 -8.31
N GLU A 81 2.77 -2.16 -8.00
CA GLU A 81 4.13 -1.67 -8.14
C GLU A 81 4.37 -1.19 -9.57
N GLN A 82 5.33 -0.29 -9.75
CA GLN A 82 5.69 0.22 -11.06
C GLN A 82 6.18 -0.93 -11.94
N SER A 83 5.48 -1.13 -13.05
CA SER A 83 5.89 -2.11 -14.04
C SER A 83 7.12 -1.66 -14.80
N SER A 84 7.78 -2.61 -15.48
CA SER A 84 8.91 -2.32 -16.38
C SER A 84 8.56 -1.40 -17.57
N ARG A 85 7.27 -1.16 -17.81
CA ARG A 85 6.73 -0.40 -18.94
C ARG A 85 6.16 0.96 -18.54
N GLU A 86 6.13 1.27 -17.26
CA GLU A 86 5.60 2.54 -16.75
C GLU A 86 6.72 3.53 -16.43
N THR A 87 6.43 4.79 -16.73
CA THR A 87 7.18 5.94 -16.21
C THR A 87 6.64 6.34 -14.83
N THR A 88 7.40 7.16 -14.10
CA THR A 88 6.91 7.78 -12.86
C THR A 88 5.63 8.58 -13.07
N THR A 89 5.45 9.21 -14.24
CA THR A 89 4.24 9.94 -14.60
C THR A 89 3.03 9.01 -14.73
N ASP A 90 3.19 7.84 -15.35
CA ASP A 90 2.10 6.88 -15.48
C ASP A 90 1.64 6.38 -14.09
N VAL A 91 2.58 6.14 -13.17
CA VAL A 91 2.27 5.78 -11.78
C VAL A 91 1.59 6.95 -11.05
N ALA A 92 2.03 8.19 -11.28
CA ALA A 92 1.40 9.38 -10.70
C ALA A 92 -0.06 9.51 -11.13
N ASP A 93 -0.36 9.31 -12.42
CA ASP A 93 -1.71 9.34 -12.95
C ASP A 93 -2.60 8.24 -12.33
N ARG A 94 -2.05 7.03 -12.10
CA ARG A 94 -2.77 5.97 -11.38
C ARG A 94 -3.06 6.35 -9.93
N VAL A 95 -2.10 6.95 -9.22
CA VAL A 95 -2.31 7.42 -7.85
C VAL A 95 -3.43 8.44 -7.81
N LEU A 96 -3.41 9.46 -8.68
CA LEU A 96 -4.46 10.47 -8.76
C LEU A 96 -5.82 9.87 -9.10
N THR A 97 -5.86 8.92 -10.04
CA THR A 97 -7.07 8.18 -10.41
C THR A 97 -7.62 7.40 -9.21
N PHE A 98 -6.75 6.69 -8.48
CA PHE A 98 -7.13 5.96 -7.28
C PHE A 98 -7.64 6.89 -6.18
N THR A 99 -7.02 8.04 -5.97
CA THR A 99 -7.47 8.99 -4.95
C THR A 99 -8.82 9.62 -5.29
N ALA A 100 -9.05 9.94 -6.57
CA ALA A 100 -10.27 10.61 -7.02
C ALA A 100 -11.55 9.75 -6.89
N GLN A 101 -11.41 8.42 -6.80
CA GLN A 101 -12.54 7.51 -6.58
C GLN A 101 -12.87 7.27 -5.10
N LEU A 102 -12.04 7.75 -4.16
CA LEU A 102 -12.27 7.55 -2.74
C LEU A 102 -13.30 8.57 -2.22
N PRO A 103 -14.24 8.18 -1.35
CA PRO A 103 -15.11 9.14 -0.69
C PRO A 103 -14.31 10.12 0.18
N ASP A 104 -14.63 11.41 0.13
CA ASP A 104 -13.94 12.45 0.92
C ASP A 104 -14.00 12.18 2.44
N THR A 105 -15.06 11.53 2.90
CA THR A 105 -15.29 11.18 4.30
C THR A 105 -14.50 9.95 4.76
N ALA A 106 -13.88 9.21 3.84
CA ALA A 106 -13.19 7.98 4.17
C ALA A 106 -11.78 8.23 4.72
N VAL A 107 -11.42 7.40 5.71
CA VAL A 107 -10.03 7.18 6.09
C VAL A 107 -9.64 5.83 5.49
N THR A 108 -8.89 5.89 4.39
CA THR A 108 -8.60 4.71 3.58
C THR A 108 -7.22 4.16 3.89
N LEU A 109 -7.12 2.87 4.22
CA LEU A 109 -5.87 2.13 4.21
C LEU A 109 -5.64 1.54 2.83
N ALA A 110 -4.55 1.95 2.16
CA ALA A 110 -4.12 1.42 0.87
C ALA A 110 -2.84 0.60 1.04
N VAL A 111 -2.93 -0.72 0.92
CA VAL A 111 -1.78 -1.64 0.97
C VAL A 111 -1.17 -1.78 -0.42
N SER A 112 0.03 -1.22 -0.59
CA SER A 112 0.72 -1.05 -1.87
C SER A 112 2.23 -1.30 -1.73
N HIS A 113 3.04 -0.64 -2.56
CA HIS A 113 4.46 -0.92 -2.80
C HIS A 113 5.30 0.36 -2.64
N GLY A 114 6.60 0.20 -2.36
CA GLY A 114 7.43 1.32 -1.90
C GLY A 114 7.58 2.46 -2.93
N ASP A 115 7.63 2.13 -4.21
CA ASP A 115 7.69 3.05 -5.35
C ASP A 115 6.41 3.88 -5.51
N VAL A 116 5.24 3.23 -5.53
CA VAL A 116 3.93 3.88 -5.62
C VAL A 116 3.71 4.81 -4.43
N ILE A 117 4.08 4.36 -3.22
CA ILE A 117 3.92 5.14 -1.99
C ILE A 117 4.84 6.36 -1.99
N ALA A 118 6.08 6.24 -2.50
CA ALA A 118 6.98 7.37 -2.62
C ALA A 118 6.42 8.45 -3.56
N ILE A 119 5.82 8.02 -4.67
CA ILE A 119 5.16 8.91 -5.63
C ILE A 119 3.91 9.55 -5.02
N ALA A 120 3.08 8.79 -4.33
CA ALA A 120 1.91 9.32 -3.62
C ALA A 120 2.29 10.37 -2.57
N ALA A 121 3.39 10.16 -1.83
CA ALA A 121 3.91 11.13 -0.88
C ALA A 121 4.29 12.45 -1.56
N GLU A 122 5.02 12.36 -2.67
CA GLU A 122 5.49 13.53 -3.41
C GLU A 122 4.32 14.34 -3.98
N LEU A 123 3.32 13.65 -4.56
CA LEU A 123 2.15 14.27 -5.16
C LEU A 123 1.19 14.88 -4.12
N LEU A 124 0.85 14.12 -3.07
CA LEU A 124 -0.26 14.46 -2.18
C LEU A 124 0.20 15.21 -0.92
N ALA A 125 1.45 15.04 -0.51
CA ALA A 125 2.00 15.70 0.68
C ALA A 125 3.14 16.67 0.36
N GLY A 126 3.52 16.82 -0.91
CA GLY A 126 4.54 17.77 -1.35
C GLY A 126 5.97 17.43 -0.90
N HIS A 127 6.21 16.19 -0.45
CA HIS A 127 7.54 15.77 -0.01
C HIS A 127 7.88 14.35 -0.46
N ARG A 128 9.16 14.12 -0.77
CA ARG A 128 9.64 12.77 -1.07
C ARG A 128 9.70 11.92 0.19
N ALA A 129 9.02 10.77 0.17
CA ALA A 129 9.24 9.74 1.18
C ALA A 129 10.53 8.96 0.85
N GLY A 130 11.32 8.65 1.88
CA GLY A 130 12.40 7.68 1.76
C GLY A 130 11.86 6.26 1.52
N ILE A 131 12.74 5.27 1.41
CA ILE A 131 12.34 3.87 1.28
C ILE A 131 11.59 3.46 2.55
N LEU A 132 10.29 3.25 2.43
CA LEU A 132 9.43 2.84 3.53
C LEU A 132 9.74 1.38 3.91
N PRO A 133 9.99 1.05 5.19
CA PRO A 133 10.18 -0.33 5.60
C PRO A 133 8.93 -1.19 5.34
N ASN A 134 9.09 -2.52 5.30
CA ASN A 134 7.95 -3.41 5.15
C ASN A 134 6.94 -3.27 6.30
N ALA A 135 5.64 -3.36 5.97
CA ALA A 135 4.51 -3.15 6.89
C ALA A 135 4.54 -1.81 7.65
N HIS A 136 5.22 -0.80 7.12
CA HIS A 136 5.13 0.57 7.61
C HIS A 136 4.24 1.38 6.67
N TRP A 137 3.74 2.50 7.18
CA TRP A 137 2.87 3.39 6.42
C TRP A 137 3.29 4.85 6.55
N ILE A 138 2.80 5.65 5.62
CA ILE A 138 2.76 7.11 5.69
C ILE A 138 1.32 7.58 5.51
N GLU A 139 1.07 8.86 5.71
CA GLU A 139 -0.25 9.45 5.61
C GLU A 139 -0.23 10.65 4.70
N THR A 140 -1.24 10.75 3.85
CA THR A 140 -1.42 11.89 2.95
C THR A 140 -2.85 12.41 3.02
N PRO A 141 -3.08 13.67 2.60
CA PRO A 141 -4.40 14.12 2.19
C PRO A 141 -5.05 13.17 1.17
N GLY A 142 -6.39 13.19 1.12
CA GLY A 142 -7.17 12.39 0.16
C GLY A 142 -7.26 13.01 -1.23
N SER A 143 -6.84 14.28 -1.37
CA SER A 143 -6.84 15.05 -2.61
C SER A 143 -5.61 15.95 -2.63
N LEU A 144 -5.30 16.50 -3.81
CA LEU A 144 -4.35 17.61 -3.89
C LEU A 144 -4.88 18.80 -3.08
N SER A 145 -3.99 19.46 -2.33
CA SER A 145 -4.26 20.69 -1.57
C SER A 145 -4.17 21.93 -2.45
#